data_AF-A0A444UV26-F1
#
_entry.id   AF-A0A444UV26-F1
#
_cell.length_a   1.000
_cell.length_b   1.000
_cell.length_c   1.000
_cell.angle_alpha   90.00
_cell.angle_beta   90.00
_cell.angle_gamma   90.00
#
_symmetry.space_group_name_H-M   'P 1'
#
loop_
_entity.id
_entity.type
_entity.pdbx_description
1 polymer ?
#
loop_
_entity_poly.entity_id
_entity_poly.type
_entity_poly.pdbx_seq_one_letter_code
_entity_poly.pdbx_strand_id
1 'polypeptide(L)'
;MMKTMLAQCFCVLVACSPALFLKCNGDTIQLKLINDSLHLLQDMGGKFPNHCMKEVTGLSVQFRSLIHGKEETDILWTIHNTFKLASNLYNSDLKSVDWDEFKLNEFKDLLYRQAVEFKRDAFSLGCKWIQNGQYKSKSKVTLNLLKQMGGELVINSTVPFRYTVPPHSQKGDDILVLYEAHNQIGKLYIRNWDNLTSVSWNREHLEMFQSAIHRQSVELGKCVEDAVQEEMTISGDMGLQGNTTKRMKRYFKKLEAYLKSKNYTANAWETIRTQIWKFVIQLDLLAAANKRFTE
;
A
#
# COMPACT_ATOMS: atom_id res chain seq x y z
N MET A 1 -10.20 31.66 -13.33
CA MET A 1 -9.34 30.51 -12.97
C MET A 1 -9.44 30.18 -11.47
N MET A 2 -9.25 31.16 -10.57
CA MET A 2 -9.41 30.99 -9.11
C MET A 2 -10.86 30.75 -8.64
N LYS A 3 -11.85 31.25 -9.40
CA LYS A 3 -13.30 31.16 -9.17
C LYS A 3 -13.85 29.73 -9.33
N THR A 4 -13.23 28.93 -10.18
CA THR A 4 -13.58 27.53 -10.46
C THR A 4 -13.09 26.59 -9.35
N MET A 5 -12.02 26.97 -8.64
CA MET A 5 -11.26 26.11 -7.74
C MET A 5 -11.94 25.89 -6.37
N LEU A 6 -12.46 26.96 -5.75
CA LEU A 6 -13.18 26.89 -4.49
C LEU A 6 -14.53 26.16 -4.65
N ALA A 7 -15.26 26.43 -5.74
CA ALA A 7 -16.54 25.79 -6.03
C ALA A 7 -16.39 24.30 -6.38
N GLN A 8 -15.35 23.93 -7.14
CA GLN A 8 -15.05 22.53 -7.44
C GLN A 8 -14.66 21.75 -6.16
N CYS A 9 -13.88 22.34 -5.25
CA CYS A 9 -13.53 21.66 -3.98
C CYS A 9 -14.67 21.62 -2.96
N PHE A 10 -15.50 22.66 -2.89
CA PHE A 10 -16.72 22.62 -2.08
C PHE A 10 -17.68 21.55 -2.61
N CYS A 11 -17.88 21.45 -3.93
CA CYS A 11 -18.66 20.36 -4.53
C CYS A 11 -18.01 18.98 -4.30
N VAL A 12 -16.69 18.85 -4.34
CA VAL A 12 -15.98 17.57 -4.09
C VAL A 12 -16.12 17.12 -2.63
N LEU A 13 -15.88 18.02 -1.66
CA LEU A 13 -15.94 17.70 -0.24
C LEU A 13 -17.38 17.51 0.24
N VAL A 14 -18.32 18.34 -0.25
CA VAL A 14 -19.76 18.22 0.07
C VAL A 14 -20.39 17.04 -0.65
N ALA A 15 -20.00 16.70 -1.89
CA ALA A 15 -20.56 15.56 -2.62
C ALA A 15 -19.90 14.21 -2.30
N CYS A 16 -18.70 14.18 -1.70
CA CYS A 16 -18.18 12.99 -1.03
C CYS A 16 -18.91 12.70 0.29
N SER A 17 -19.51 13.70 0.95
CA SER A 17 -20.17 13.51 2.25
C SER A 17 -21.32 12.48 2.24
N PRO A 18 -22.20 12.38 1.21
CA PRO A 18 -23.26 11.37 1.17
C PRO A 18 -22.76 10.03 0.64
N ALA A 19 -21.67 10.01 -0.13
CA ALA A 19 -21.10 8.80 -0.72
C ALA A 19 -20.37 7.92 0.31
N LEU A 20 -19.85 8.53 1.37
CA LEU A 20 -19.21 7.83 2.49
C LEU A 20 -20.19 7.16 3.45
N PHE A 21 -21.50 7.38 3.30
CA PHE A 21 -22.54 6.63 4.02
C PHE A 21 -22.88 5.29 3.37
N LEU A 22 -22.38 5.02 2.15
CA LEU A 22 -22.54 3.73 1.49
C LEU A 22 -21.41 2.78 1.92
N LYS A 23 -21.58 2.18 3.10
CA LYS A 23 -20.93 0.92 3.53
C LYS A 23 -19.40 0.85 3.68
N CYS A 24 -18.64 1.94 3.60
CA CYS A 24 -17.39 1.97 4.34
C CYS A 24 -17.76 2.06 5.82
N ASN A 25 -17.47 1.04 6.63
CA ASN A 25 -17.53 1.18 8.09
C ASN A 25 -16.70 2.41 8.44
N GLY A 26 -17.38 3.50 8.80
CA GLY A 26 -16.75 4.80 8.96
C GLY A 26 -15.73 4.75 10.07
N ASP A 27 -14.45 4.56 9.72
CA ASP A 27 -13.38 4.87 10.62
C ASP A 27 -13.54 6.35 10.99
N THR A 28 -13.71 6.61 12.29
CA THR A 28 -13.91 7.94 12.89
C THR A 28 -12.89 8.98 12.43
N ILE A 29 -11.75 8.50 11.91
CA ILE A 29 -10.65 9.27 11.35
C ILE A 29 -11.02 9.92 10.01
N GLN A 30 -11.68 9.20 9.08
CA GLN A 30 -12.02 9.77 7.75
C GLN A 30 -13.06 10.89 7.88
N LEU A 31 -14.07 10.67 8.73
CA LEU A 31 -15.09 11.69 9.04
C LEU A 31 -14.45 12.93 9.67
N LYS A 32 -13.47 12.73 10.56
CA LYS A 32 -12.71 13.82 11.18
C LYS A 32 -11.90 14.60 10.14
N LEU A 33 -11.14 13.94 9.27
CA LEU A 33 -10.35 14.58 8.22
C LEU A 33 -11.23 15.43 7.28
N ILE A 34 -12.42 14.94 6.96
CA ILE A 34 -13.37 15.68 6.10
C ILE A 34 -13.91 16.91 6.81
N ASN A 35 -14.31 16.79 8.07
CA ASN A 35 -14.79 17.93 8.85
C ASN A 35 -13.70 19.00 9.01
N ASP A 36 -12.47 18.58 9.31
CA ASP A 36 -11.32 19.47 9.45
C ASP A 36 -11.03 20.19 8.10
N SER A 37 -11.04 19.45 6.98
CA SER A 37 -10.88 20.02 5.63
C SER A 37 -11.99 21.01 5.28
N LEU A 38 -13.26 20.69 5.60
CA LEU A 38 -14.41 21.58 5.34
C LEU A 38 -14.34 22.85 6.18
N HIS A 39 -13.97 22.74 7.46
CA HIS A 39 -13.83 23.88 8.35
C HIS A 39 -12.72 24.82 7.86
N LEU A 40 -11.54 24.28 7.52
CA LEU A 40 -10.44 25.09 6.99
C LEU A 40 -10.81 25.78 5.68
N LEU A 41 -11.53 25.09 4.78
CA LEU A 41 -12.00 25.68 3.53
C LEU A 41 -12.94 26.87 3.75
N GLN A 42 -13.81 26.78 4.77
CA GLN A 42 -14.74 27.86 5.13
C GLN A 42 -14.04 29.05 5.79
N ASP A 43 -12.94 28.80 6.50
CA ASP A 43 -12.28 29.77 7.37
C ASP A 43 -11.09 30.48 6.71
N MET A 44 -10.37 29.82 5.78
CA MET A 44 -9.12 30.34 5.20
C MET A 44 -9.28 31.60 4.33
N GLY A 45 -10.46 31.81 3.74
CA GLY A 45 -10.73 32.90 2.80
C GLY A 45 -11.55 34.05 3.38
N GLY A 46 -11.90 34.02 4.67
CA GLY A 46 -12.81 34.97 5.27
C GLY A 46 -14.23 34.93 4.69
N LYS A 47 -14.98 36.04 4.76
CA LYS A 47 -16.36 36.11 4.25
C LYS A 47 -16.36 35.98 2.71
N PHE A 48 -17.07 34.97 2.20
CA PHE A 48 -17.22 34.75 0.76
C PHE A 48 -17.81 35.99 0.07
N PRO A 49 -17.15 36.57 -0.96
CA PRO A 49 -17.67 37.76 -1.61
C PRO A 49 -18.96 37.46 -2.38
N ASN A 50 -20.06 38.12 -2.02
CA ASN A 50 -21.39 37.90 -2.59
C ASN A 50 -21.46 38.09 -4.12
N HIS A 51 -20.54 38.87 -4.70
CA HIS A 51 -20.44 39.09 -6.14
C HIS A 51 -19.90 37.87 -6.91
N CYS A 52 -19.28 36.91 -6.23
CA CYS A 52 -18.80 35.65 -6.83
C CYS A 52 -19.93 34.63 -7.06
N MET A 53 -21.11 34.79 -6.44
CA MET A 53 -22.20 33.80 -6.53
C MET A 53 -22.85 33.68 -7.91
N LYS A 54 -22.82 34.74 -8.73
CA LYS A 54 -23.46 34.74 -10.07
C LYS A 54 -22.73 33.87 -11.11
N GLU A 55 -21.47 33.49 -10.87
CA GLU A 55 -20.62 32.74 -11.80
C GLU A 55 -20.53 31.23 -11.49
N VAL A 56 -21.09 30.77 -10.36
CA VAL A 56 -20.95 29.37 -9.85
C VAL A 56 -21.98 28.40 -10.46
N THR A 57 -23.01 28.91 -11.13
CA THR A 57 -24.20 28.15 -11.57
C THR A 57 -23.94 27.10 -12.66
N GLY A 58 -22.74 27.05 -13.26
CA GLY A 58 -22.37 26.06 -14.28
C GLY A 58 -21.56 24.85 -13.80
N LEU A 59 -21.12 24.80 -12.53
CA LEU A 59 -20.21 23.78 -12.01
C LEU A 59 -20.93 22.78 -11.09
N SER A 60 -21.88 22.04 -11.65
CA SER A 60 -22.54 20.93 -10.97
C SER A 60 -21.84 19.62 -11.34
N VAL A 61 -20.97 19.10 -10.46
CA VAL A 61 -20.49 17.72 -10.57
C VAL A 61 -21.57 16.80 -9.97
N GLN A 62 -22.22 15.99 -10.80
CA GLN A 62 -23.12 14.95 -10.31
C GLN A 62 -22.29 13.78 -9.75
N PHE A 63 -21.75 13.92 -8.55
CA PHE A 63 -20.93 12.87 -7.94
C PHE A 63 -21.67 11.53 -7.86
N ARG A 64 -23.00 11.59 -7.63
CA ARG A 64 -23.87 10.41 -7.68
C ARG A 64 -23.76 9.64 -9.00
N SER A 65 -23.69 10.32 -10.15
CA SER A 65 -23.54 9.62 -11.45
C SER A 65 -22.16 9.02 -11.66
N LEU A 66 -21.13 9.52 -10.97
CA LEU A 66 -19.77 8.97 -11.03
C LEU A 66 -19.64 7.66 -10.24
N ILE A 67 -20.39 7.51 -9.15
CA ILE A 67 -20.31 6.34 -8.26
C ILE A 67 -21.43 5.32 -8.45
N HIS A 68 -22.55 5.72 -9.06
CA HIS A 68 -23.71 4.84 -9.19
C HIS A 68 -23.42 3.62 -10.08
N GLY A 69 -23.69 2.42 -9.55
CA GLY A 69 -23.49 1.16 -10.27
C GLY A 69 -22.02 0.78 -10.47
N LYS A 70 -21.08 1.41 -9.76
CA LYS A 70 -19.65 1.08 -9.80
C LYS A 70 -19.26 0.11 -8.70
N GLU A 71 -18.23 -0.68 -8.96
CA GLU A 71 -17.57 -1.51 -7.95
C GLU A 71 -16.92 -0.63 -6.88
N GLU A 72 -16.81 -1.13 -5.66
CA GLU A 72 -16.26 -0.39 -4.52
C GLU A 72 -14.84 0.13 -4.79
N THR A 73 -14.00 -0.66 -5.46
CA THR A 73 -12.64 -0.28 -5.84
C THR A 73 -12.62 0.91 -6.79
N ASP A 74 -13.57 0.98 -7.73
CA ASP A 74 -13.68 2.06 -8.72
C ASP A 74 -14.15 3.35 -8.04
N ILE A 75 -15.04 3.23 -7.04
CA ILE A 75 -15.48 4.35 -6.21
C ILE A 75 -14.29 4.92 -5.43
N LEU A 76 -13.48 4.08 -4.79
CA LEU A 76 -12.30 4.51 -4.03
C LEU A 76 -11.24 5.17 -4.92
N TRP A 77 -10.98 4.62 -6.11
CA TRP A 77 -10.11 5.26 -7.11
C TRP A 77 -10.65 6.61 -7.58
N THR A 78 -11.96 6.72 -7.78
CA THR A 78 -12.61 7.99 -8.13
C THR A 78 -12.41 9.03 -7.03
N ILE A 79 -12.60 8.65 -5.76
CA ILE A 79 -12.38 9.52 -4.60
C ILE A 79 -10.89 9.93 -4.51
N HIS A 80 -9.96 8.98 -4.60
CA HIS A 80 -8.52 9.26 -4.63
C HIS A 80 -8.15 10.30 -5.70
N ASN A 81 -8.56 10.07 -6.95
CA ASN A 81 -8.27 10.97 -8.05
C ASN A 81 -8.86 12.36 -7.82
N THR A 82 -10.03 12.43 -7.19
CA THR A 82 -10.67 13.70 -6.86
C THR A 82 -9.85 14.49 -5.84
N PHE A 83 -9.41 13.86 -4.74
CA PHE A 83 -8.54 14.51 -3.75
C PHE A 83 -7.15 14.86 -4.32
N LYS A 84 -6.59 14.02 -5.18
CA LYS A 84 -5.33 14.29 -5.88
C LYS A 84 -5.43 15.52 -6.79
N LEU A 85 -6.51 15.62 -7.57
CA LEU A 85 -6.77 16.79 -8.41
C LEU A 85 -6.97 18.05 -7.57
N ALA A 86 -7.69 17.96 -6.45
CA ALA A 86 -7.83 19.06 -5.50
C ALA A 86 -6.46 19.49 -4.93
N SER A 87 -5.62 18.55 -4.50
CA SER A 87 -4.27 18.86 -3.98
C SER A 87 -3.41 19.56 -5.04
N ASN A 88 -3.41 19.08 -6.29
CA ASN A 88 -2.68 19.72 -7.40
C ASN A 88 -3.17 21.15 -7.67
N LEU A 89 -4.48 21.36 -7.59
CA LEU A 89 -5.09 22.69 -7.73
C LEU A 89 -4.49 23.67 -6.72
N TYR A 90 -4.53 23.32 -5.43
CA TYR A 90 -4.10 24.23 -4.36
C TYR A 90 -2.58 24.39 -4.32
N ASN A 91 -1.81 23.46 -4.90
CA ASN A 91 -0.37 23.60 -5.08
C ASN A 91 0.03 24.46 -6.31
N SER A 92 -0.92 24.96 -7.09
CA SER A 92 -0.67 25.88 -8.21
C SER A 92 -0.36 27.31 -7.72
N ASP A 93 -0.06 28.25 -8.63
CA ASP A 93 0.19 29.64 -8.27
C ASP A 93 -1.07 30.31 -7.70
N LEU A 94 -1.04 30.63 -6.40
CA LEU A 94 -2.14 31.23 -5.63
C LEU A 94 -1.89 32.70 -5.27
N LYS A 95 -0.96 33.40 -5.94
CA LYS A 95 -0.62 34.81 -5.61
C LYS A 95 -1.79 35.81 -5.69
N SER A 96 -2.90 35.45 -6.34
CA SER A 96 -4.07 36.30 -6.47
C SER A 96 -5.09 36.17 -5.34
N VAL A 97 -4.87 35.30 -4.35
CA VAL A 97 -5.69 35.22 -3.12
C VAL A 97 -4.95 35.75 -1.90
N ASP A 98 -5.71 36.37 -1.00
CA ASP A 98 -5.26 36.85 0.31
C ASP A 98 -5.67 35.87 1.43
N TRP A 99 -5.50 34.57 1.16
CA TRP A 99 -5.87 33.52 2.12
C TRP A 99 -4.84 33.39 3.24
N ASP A 100 -5.30 32.97 4.42
CA ASP A 100 -4.40 32.64 5.53
C ASP A 100 -3.44 31.51 5.12
N GLU A 101 -2.14 31.82 5.07
CA GLU A 101 -1.10 30.92 4.58
C GLU A 101 -0.97 29.65 5.44
N PHE A 102 -1.13 29.78 6.76
CA PHE A 102 -1.04 28.65 7.67
C PHE A 102 -2.20 27.67 7.44
N LYS A 103 -3.44 28.19 7.41
CA LYS A 103 -4.64 27.38 7.16
C LYS A 103 -4.64 26.76 5.76
N LEU A 104 -4.12 27.48 4.78
CA LEU A 104 -3.94 26.97 3.42
C LEU A 104 -2.96 25.78 3.39
N ASN A 105 -1.83 25.87 4.09
CA ASN A 105 -0.87 24.78 4.17
C ASN A 105 -1.43 23.56 4.92
N GLU A 106 -2.19 23.79 6.00
CA GLU A 106 -2.88 22.72 6.73
C GLU A 106 -3.91 22.00 5.83
N PHE A 107 -4.71 22.77 5.09
CA PHE A 107 -5.68 22.21 4.14
C PHE A 107 -5.02 21.40 3.01
N LYS A 108 -3.90 21.89 2.47
CA LYS A 108 -3.11 21.15 1.45
C LYS A 108 -2.63 19.81 1.98
N ASP A 109 -2.12 19.78 3.21
CA ASP A 109 -1.68 18.54 3.88
C ASP A 109 -2.85 17.58 4.09
N LEU A 110 -4.03 18.07 4.51
CA LEU A 110 -5.23 17.23 4.63
C LEU A 110 -5.68 16.64 3.29
N LEU A 111 -5.74 17.45 2.22
CA LEU A 111 -6.09 16.96 0.87
C LEU A 111 -5.11 15.89 0.39
N TYR A 112 -3.81 16.11 0.60
CA TYR A 112 -2.78 15.14 0.27
C TYR A 112 -2.96 13.84 1.06
N ARG A 113 -3.17 13.92 2.38
CA ARG A 113 -3.42 12.75 3.24
C ARG A 113 -4.66 11.98 2.81
N GLN A 114 -5.77 12.66 2.52
CA GLN A 114 -7.00 12.02 2.05
C GLN A 114 -6.77 11.29 0.72
N ALA A 115 -6.08 11.92 -0.24
CA ALA A 115 -5.72 11.24 -1.49
C ALA A 115 -4.92 9.95 -1.21
N VAL A 116 -3.90 10.01 -0.34
CA VAL A 116 -3.06 8.86 -0.02
C VAL A 116 -3.86 7.72 0.63
N GLU A 117 -4.73 8.01 1.59
CA GLU A 117 -5.52 6.97 2.27
C GLU A 117 -6.52 6.29 1.32
N PHE A 118 -7.29 7.05 0.51
CA PHE A 118 -8.21 6.43 -0.45
C PHE A 118 -7.49 5.60 -1.53
N LYS A 119 -6.26 6.00 -1.91
CA LYS A 119 -5.43 5.20 -2.81
C LYS A 119 -5.12 3.83 -2.19
N ARG A 120 -4.75 3.83 -0.91
CA ARG A 120 -4.39 2.62 -0.16
C ARG A 120 -5.58 1.67 -0.01
N ASP A 121 -6.75 2.20 0.30
CA ASP A 121 -7.98 1.40 0.40
C ASP A 121 -8.35 0.79 -0.95
N ALA A 122 -8.26 1.58 -2.03
CA ALA A 122 -8.49 1.10 -3.39
C ALA A 122 -7.50 -0.03 -3.76
N PHE A 123 -6.24 0.05 -3.37
CA PHE A 123 -5.26 -1.02 -3.57
C PHE A 123 -5.59 -2.28 -2.79
N SER A 124 -5.92 -2.15 -1.50
CA SER A 124 -6.21 -3.31 -0.62
C SER A 124 -7.41 -4.11 -1.14
N LEU A 125 -8.48 -3.41 -1.53
CA LEU A 125 -9.69 -4.03 -2.08
C LEU A 125 -9.50 -4.50 -3.53
N GLY A 126 -8.69 -3.78 -4.32
CA GLY A 126 -8.46 -4.04 -5.74
C GLY A 126 -7.68 -5.32 -6.05
N CYS A 127 -6.95 -5.87 -5.08
CA CYS A 127 -6.10 -7.04 -5.33
C CYS A 127 -6.90 -8.36 -5.36
N LYS A 128 -7.59 -8.60 -6.48
CA LYS A 128 -8.41 -9.81 -6.73
C LYS A 128 -7.65 -11.11 -6.46
N TRP A 129 -6.34 -11.15 -6.67
CA TRP A 129 -5.55 -12.35 -6.42
C TRP A 129 -5.45 -12.73 -4.93
N ILE A 130 -5.40 -11.74 -4.03
CA ILE A 130 -5.53 -11.96 -2.59
C ILE A 130 -7.00 -12.26 -2.25
N GLN A 131 -7.93 -11.43 -2.72
CA GLN A 131 -9.36 -11.55 -2.37
C GLN A 131 -9.95 -12.89 -2.79
N ASN A 132 -9.59 -13.41 -3.97
CA ASN A 132 -10.05 -14.71 -4.47
C ASN A 132 -9.32 -15.91 -3.85
N GLY A 133 -8.43 -15.69 -2.87
CA GLY A 133 -7.73 -16.75 -2.14
C GLY A 133 -6.61 -17.44 -2.91
N GLN A 134 -6.21 -16.92 -4.07
CA GLN A 134 -5.13 -17.48 -4.87
C GLN A 134 -3.79 -17.37 -4.13
N TYR A 135 -3.54 -16.23 -3.44
CA TYR A 135 -2.35 -16.08 -2.58
C TYR A 135 -2.24 -17.20 -1.54
N LYS A 136 -3.31 -17.44 -0.76
CA LYS A 136 -3.36 -18.48 0.28
C LYS A 136 -3.02 -19.86 -0.28
N SER A 137 -3.57 -20.19 -1.45
CA SER A 137 -3.29 -21.46 -2.13
C SER A 137 -1.81 -21.60 -2.52
N LYS A 138 -1.22 -20.56 -3.13
CA LYS A 138 0.18 -20.57 -3.56
C LYS A 138 1.19 -20.49 -2.41
N SER A 139 0.83 -19.79 -1.33
CA SER A 139 1.67 -19.73 -0.14
C SER A 139 1.71 -21.07 0.59
N LYS A 140 0.60 -21.82 0.64
CA LYS A 140 0.59 -23.20 1.16
C LYS A 140 1.56 -24.10 0.40
N VAL A 141 1.63 -23.98 -0.92
CA VAL A 141 2.62 -24.70 -1.75
C VAL A 141 4.04 -24.27 -1.38
N THR A 142 4.27 -22.96 -1.25
CA THR A 142 5.57 -22.39 -0.86
C THR A 142 6.06 -22.93 0.49
N LEU A 143 5.19 -22.97 1.50
CA LEU A 143 5.49 -23.52 2.82
C LEU A 143 5.81 -25.01 2.80
N ASN A 144 5.11 -25.78 1.96
CA ASN A 144 5.37 -27.21 1.79
C ASN A 144 6.70 -27.46 1.10
N LEU A 145 7.01 -26.72 0.03
CA LEU A 145 8.29 -26.81 -0.67
C LEU A 145 9.46 -26.47 0.27
N LEU A 146 9.33 -25.42 1.08
CA LEU A 146 10.33 -25.07 2.10
C LEU A 146 10.55 -26.20 3.10
N LYS A 147 9.51 -26.95 3.48
CA LYS A 147 9.64 -28.13 4.39
C LYS A 147 10.34 -29.29 3.71
N GLN A 148 9.97 -29.58 2.46
CA GLN A 148 10.38 -30.79 1.73
C GLN A 148 11.73 -30.67 1.02
N MET A 149 12.19 -29.44 0.72
CA MET A 149 13.40 -29.27 -0.07
C MET A 149 14.69 -29.61 0.69
N GLY A 150 14.70 -29.64 2.03
CA GLY A 150 15.91 -29.86 2.83
C GLY A 150 15.71 -30.86 3.95
N GLY A 151 16.59 -30.81 4.95
CA GLY A 151 16.44 -31.63 6.16
C GLY A 151 15.21 -31.24 6.99
N GLU A 152 15.07 -31.84 8.18
CA GLU A 152 14.04 -31.43 9.12
C GLU A 152 14.22 -29.95 9.53
N LEU A 153 13.13 -29.18 9.61
CA LEU A 153 13.19 -27.79 10.04
C LEU A 153 13.51 -27.70 11.53
N VAL A 154 14.66 -27.14 11.89
CA VAL A 154 15.02 -26.89 13.29
C VAL A 154 14.34 -25.61 13.77
N ILE A 155 13.11 -25.72 14.30
CA ILE A 155 12.27 -24.56 14.68
C ILE A 155 12.97 -23.61 15.66
N ASN A 156 13.83 -24.11 16.54
CA ASN A 156 14.56 -23.28 17.50
C ASN A 156 15.81 -22.60 16.91
N SER A 157 16.14 -22.85 15.63
CA SER A 157 17.22 -22.16 14.95
C SER A 157 16.88 -20.67 14.81
N THR A 158 17.84 -19.82 15.17
CA THR A 158 17.72 -18.36 15.15
C THR A 158 18.98 -17.71 14.63
N VAL A 159 18.82 -16.64 13.88
CA VAL A 159 19.90 -15.69 13.56
C VAL A 159 19.99 -14.63 14.67
N PRO A 160 21.13 -13.94 14.85
CA PRO A 160 21.33 -12.98 15.96
C PRO A 160 20.53 -11.67 15.83
N PHE A 161 19.60 -11.60 14.89
CA PHE A 161 18.75 -10.45 14.63
C PHE A 161 17.33 -10.93 14.32
N ARG A 162 16.34 -10.09 14.61
CA ARG A 162 14.93 -10.45 14.40
C ARG A 162 14.26 -9.43 13.50
N TYR A 163 13.29 -9.91 12.73
CA TYR A 163 12.35 -9.08 12.02
C TYR A 163 10.96 -9.67 12.20
N THR A 164 10.02 -8.82 12.55
CA THR A 164 8.61 -9.17 12.67
C THR A 164 7.89 -8.43 11.56
N VAL A 165 7.15 -9.17 10.74
CA VAL A 165 6.19 -8.57 9.80
C VAL A 165 5.23 -7.72 10.63
N PRO A 166 5.04 -6.44 10.27
CA PRO A 166 4.06 -5.60 10.98
C PRO A 166 2.69 -6.29 11.02
N PRO A 167 1.92 -6.11 12.10
CA PRO A 167 0.53 -6.54 12.10
C PRO A 167 -0.24 -5.84 10.97
N HIS A 168 -1.39 -6.42 10.59
CA HIS A 168 -2.33 -5.82 9.65
C HIS A 168 -2.54 -4.34 9.98
N SER A 169 -2.35 -3.51 8.97
CA SER A 169 -2.64 -2.09 9.05
C SER A 169 -3.98 -1.85 8.34
N GLN A 170 -4.91 -1.14 8.99
CA GLN A 170 -6.10 -0.61 8.32
C GLN A 170 -5.74 0.36 7.19
N LYS A 171 -4.48 0.80 7.11
CA LYS A 171 -3.96 1.73 6.08
C LYS A 171 -3.58 1.06 4.75
N GLY A 172 -4.02 -0.17 4.47
CA GLY A 172 -3.84 -0.81 3.16
C GLY A 172 -2.40 -1.14 2.68
N ASP A 173 -1.36 -0.87 3.47
CA ASP A 173 0.06 -1.10 3.10
C ASP A 173 0.45 -2.59 3.01
N ASP A 174 -0.42 -3.49 3.45
CA ASP A 174 -0.13 -4.91 3.59
C ASP A 174 0.23 -5.58 2.25
N ILE A 175 -0.40 -5.16 1.15
CA ILE A 175 -0.10 -5.69 -0.19
C ILE A 175 1.31 -5.31 -0.62
N LEU A 176 1.77 -4.10 -0.28
CA LEU A 176 3.15 -3.67 -0.53
C LEU A 176 4.14 -4.46 0.33
N VAL A 177 3.77 -4.74 1.58
CA VAL A 177 4.57 -5.58 2.48
C VAL A 177 4.69 -7.00 1.90
N LEU A 178 3.58 -7.58 1.42
CA LEU A 178 3.57 -8.87 0.75
C LEU A 178 4.43 -8.83 -0.52
N TYR A 179 4.24 -7.86 -1.40
CA TYR A 179 5.01 -7.71 -2.64
C TYR A 179 6.51 -7.61 -2.36
N GLU A 180 6.92 -6.69 -1.48
CA GLU A 180 8.32 -6.50 -1.13
C GLU A 180 8.91 -7.76 -0.48
N ALA A 181 8.15 -8.45 0.38
CA ALA A 181 8.58 -9.70 0.99
C ALA A 181 8.91 -10.78 -0.06
N HIS A 182 8.03 -11.01 -1.05
CA HIS A 182 8.29 -12.01 -2.09
C HIS A 182 9.48 -11.62 -2.96
N ASN A 183 9.62 -10.33 -3.29
CA ASN A 183 10.76 -9.82 -4.02
C ASN A 183 12.08 -10.07 -3.27
N GLN A 184 12.12 -9.82 -1.95
CA GLN A 184 13.31 -10.05 -1.13
C GLN A 184 13.63 -11.54 -0.95
N ILE A 185 12.62 -12.40 -0.77
CA ILE A 185 12.81 -13.86 -0.76
C ILE A 185 13.36 -14.33 -2.11
N GLY A 186 12.78 -13.86 -3.22
CA GLY A 186 13.25 -14.17 -4.57
C GLY A 186 14.71 -13.78 -4.75
N LYS A 187 15.09 -12.55 -4.38
CA LYS A 187 16.49 -12.09 -4.41
C LYS A 187 17.42 -12.98 -3.59
N LEU A 188 17.00 -13.41 -2.40
CA LEU A 188 17.82 -14.25 -1.53
C LEU A 188 18.12 -15.63 -2.15
N TYR A 189 17.13 -16.27 -2.78
CA TYR A 189 17.27 -17.63 -3.33
C TYR A 189 17.68 -17.70 -4.80
N ILE A 190 17.36 -16.68 -5.60
CA ILE A 190 17.67 -16.64 -7.04
C ILE A 190 19.06 -16.03 -7.26
N ARG A 191 19.41 -14.94 -6.57
CA ARG A 191 20.70 -14.25 -6.77
C ARG A 191 21.89 -15.04 -6.19
N ASN A 192 21.66 -15.87 -5.19
CA ASN A 192 22.70 -16.68 -4.56
C ASN A 192 22.72 -18.13 -5.07
N TRP A 193 22.19 -18.37 -6.28
CA TRP A 193 22.07 -19.72 -6.86
C TRP A 193 23.39 -20.51 -6.81
N ASP A 194 24.51 -19.89 -7.18
CA ASP A 194 25.82 -20.53 -7.19
C ASP A 194 26.32 -20.93 -5.79
N ASN A 195 25.82 -20.26 -4.75
CA ASN A 195 26.16 -20.51 -3.34
C ASN A 195 25.24 -21.55 -2.68
N LEU A 196 24.26 -22.09 -3.41
CA LEU A 196 23.41 -23.22 -2.99
C LEU A 196 24.02 -24.58 -3.39
N THR A 197 25.29 -24.60 -3.78
CA THR A 197 26.04 -25.82 -4.06
C THR A 197 26.39 -26.61 -2.79
N SER A 198 26.43 -25.95 -1.63
CA SER A 198 26.75 -26.56 -0.34
C SER A 198 25.61 -27.35 0.30
N VAL A 199 24.36 -27.15 -0.15
CA VAL A 199 23.18 -27.83 0.41
C VAL A 199 22.83 -29.08 -0.38
N SER A 200 22.41 -30.14 0.34
CA SER A 200 21.88 -31.38 -0.24
C SER A 200 20.37 -31.30 -0.52
N TRP A 201 19.87 -30.10 -0.84
CA TRP A 201 18.44 -29.89 -1.04
C TRP A 201 17.95 -30.58 -2.31
N ASN A 202 16.70 -31.06 -2.27
CA ASN A 202 16.04 -31.58 -3.46
C ASN A 202 15.90 -30.45 -4.50
N ARG A 203 16.59 -30.61 -5.63
CA ARG A 203 16.71 -29.58 -6.68
C ARG A 203 15.37 -29.22 -7.31
N GLU A 204 14.53 -30.21 -7.59
CA GLU A 204 13.19 -30.01 -8.14
C GLU A 204 12.33 -29.16 -7.19
N HIS A 205 12.32 -29.48 -5.89
CA HIS A 205 11.55 -28.71 -4.91
C HIS A 205 12.07 -27.27 -4.76
N LEU A 206 13.39 -27.05 -4.84
CA LEU A 206 14.00 -25.72 -4.82
C LEU A 206 13.60 -24.88 -6.04
N GLU A 207 13.64 -25.46 -7.24
CA GLU A 207 13.24 -24.79 -8.48
C GLU A 207 11.74 -24.47 -8.49
N MET A 208 10.91 -25.39 -8.02
CA MET A 208 9.48 -25.16 -7.81
C MET A 208 9.25 -24.03 -6.80
N PHE A 209 10.05 -23.95 -5.73
CA PHE A 209 9.94 -22.91 -4.72
C PHE A 209 10.28 -21.54 -5.29
N GLN A 210 11.39 -21.41 -6.00
CA GLN A 210 11.78 -20.16 -6.66
C GLN A 210 10.74 -19.73 -7.70
N SER A 211 10.25 -20.68 -8.51
CA SER A 211 9.19 -20.43 -9.48
C SER A 211 7.91 -19.94 -8.80
N ALA A 212 7.53 -20.56 -7.67
CA ALA A 212 6.38 -20.13 -6.89
C ALA A 212 6.57 -18.72 -6.32
N ILE A 213 7.73 -18.40 -5.75
CA ILE A 213 8.03 -17.06 -5.22
C ILE A 213 8.01 -16.00 -6.33
N HIS A 214 8.65 -16.29 -7.47
CA HIS A 214 8.65 -15.38 -8.61
C HIS A 214 7.23 -15.11 -9.10
N ARG A 215 6.42 -16.15 -9.31
CA ARG A 215 5.03 -16.00 -9.73
C ARG A 215 4.21 -15.18 -8.73
N GLN A 216 4.34 -15.46 -7.44
CA GLN A 216 3.63 -14.68 -6.41
C GLN A 216 4.07 -13.21 -6.40
N SER A 217 5.36 -12.93 -6.61
CA SER A 217 5.85 -11.55 -6.75
C SER A 217 5.27 -10.84 -7.97
N VAL A 218 5.12 -11.53 -9.11
CA VAL A 218 4.51 -10.97 -10.33
C VAL A 218 3.03 -10.68 -10.12
N GLU A 219 2.26 -11.61 -9.55
CA GLU A 219 0.83 -11.39 -9.29
C GLU A 219 0.58 -10.28 -8.26
N LEU A 220 1.40 -10.20 -7.21
CA LEU A 220 1.36 -9.07 -6.27
C LEU A 220 1.78 -7.76 -6.94
N GLY A 221 2.73 -7.82 -7.88
CA GLY A 221 3.17 -6.68 -8.69
C GLY A 221 2.02 -6.02 -9.44
N LYS A 222 1.13 -6.81 -10.05
CA LYS A 222 -0.08 -6.30 -10.72
C LYS A 222 -1.01 -5.54 -9.78
N CYS A 223 -1.04 -5.90 -8.49
CA CYS A 223 -1.85 -5.20 -7.49
C CYS A 223 -1.23 -3.86 -7.04
N VAL A 224 0.06 -3.63 -7.31
CA VAL A 224 0.79 -2.44 -6.87
C VAL A 224 1.39 -1.66 -8.04
N GLU A 225 1.04 -2.00 -9.28
CA GLU A 225 1.63 -1.44 -10.51
C GLU A 225 1.43 0.08 -10.59
N ASP A 226 0.18 0.55 -10.39
CA ASP A 226 -0.14 1.98 -10.32
C ASP A 226 0.47 2.67 -9.08
N ALA A 227 0.75 1.89 -8.02
CA ALA A 227 1.39 2.39 -6.80
C ALA A 227 2.87 2.67 -7.07
N VAL A 228 3.55 1.73 -7.74
CA VAL A 228 4.97 1.75 -8.06
C VAL A 228 5.30 2.72 -9.19
N GLN A 229 4.39 2.90 -10.17
CA GLN A 229 4.59 3.84 -11.26
C GLN A 229 4.54 5.31 -10.80
N GLU A 230 3.68 5.64 -9.82
CA GLU A 230 3.65 6.97 -9.22
C GLU A 230 4.87 7.25 -8.32
N GLU A 231 5.50 6.24 -7.72
CA GLU A 231 6.77 6.41 -6.98
C GLU A 231 7.93 6.85 -7.89
N MET A 232 7.93 6.46 -9.17
CA MET A 232 9.03 6.79 -10.10
C MET A 232 8.96 8.21 -10.67
N THR A 233 7.80 8.88 -10.60
CA THR A 233 7.58 10.19 -11.23
C THR A 233 7.70 11.37 -10.26
N ILE A 234 7.66 11.15 -8.95
CA ILE A 234 7.82 12.19 -7.93
C ILE A 234 8.91 11.76 -6.95
N SER A 235 10.07 12.40 -7.03
CA SER A 235 11.18 12.31 -6.07
C SER A 235 10.87 12.95 -4.70
N GLY A 236 9.60 12.92 -4.29
CA GLY A 236 9.08 13.45 -3.05
C GLY A 236 8.29 12.37 -2.32
N ASP A 237 8.94 11.77 -1.33
CA ASP A 237 8.37 11.11 -0.14
C ASP A 237 6.94 10.52 -0.24
N MET A 238 6.63 9.78 -1.31
CA MET A 238 5.36 9.09 -1.43
C MET A 238 5.47 7.78 -0.64
N GLY A 239 4.86 7.76 0.54
CA GLY A 239 4.99 6.74 1.59
C GLY A 239 4.47 5.33 1.29
N LEU A 240 4.67 4.81 0.08
CA LEU A 240 4.48 3.38 -0.25
C LEU A 240 5.78 2.60 0.06
N GLN A 241 6.94 3.22 -0.13
CA GLN A 241 8.21 2.80 0.47
C GLN A 241 8.35 3.29 1.92
N GLY A 242 7.35 2.99 2.76
CA GLY A 242 7.37 3.31 4.19
C GLY A 242 8.60 2.74 4.91
N ASN A 243 8.91 3.27 6.11
CA ASN A 243 9.99 2.77 6.97
C ASN A 243 9.95 1.24 7.12
N THR A 244 8.76 0.64 7.04
CA THR A 244 8.52 -0.81 6.97
C THR A 244 9.31 -1.53 5.87
N THR A 245 9.14 -1.16 4.59
CA THR A 245 9.81 -1.84 3.47
C THR A 245 11.32 -1.60 3.52
N LYS A 246 11.77 -0.40 3.93
CA LYS A 246 13.19 -0.10 4.19
C LYS A 246 13.76 -1.00 5.30
N ARG A 247 13.03 -1.21 6.39
CA ARG A 247 13.43 -2.11 7.49
C ARG A 247 13.49 -3.57 7.04
N MET A 248 12.55 -4.01 6.20
CA MET A 248 12.56 -5.34 5.61
C MET A 248 13.77 -5.57 4.71
N LYS A 249 14.05 -4.64 3.79
CA LYS A 249 15.25 -4.67 2.93
C LYS A 249 16.53 -4.77 3.78
N ARG A 250 16.62 -4.01 4.88
CA ARG A 250 17.73 -4.11 5.84
C ARG A 250 17.82 -5.49 6.50
N TYR A 251 16.70 -6.10 6.86
CA TYR A 251 16.67 -7.45 7.41
C TYR A 251 17.22 -8.49 6.43
N PHE A 252 16.79 -8.48 5.16
CA PHE A 252 17.30 -9.41 4.16
C PHE A 252 18.80 -9.20 3.86
N LYS A 253 19.28 -7.94 3.85
CA LYS A 253 20.73 -7.67 3.80
C LYS A 253 21.49 -8.29 4.97
N LYS A 254 20.91 -8.30 6.18
CA LYS A 254 21.50 -8.99 7.34
C LYS A 254 21.51 -10.52 7.18
N LEU A 255 20.48 -11.11 6.57
CA LEU A 255 20.46 -12.54 6.23
C LEU A 255 21.59 -12.90 5.25
N GLU A 256 21.79 -12.09 4.20
CA GLU A 256 22.91 -12.27 3.27
C GLU A 256 24.27 -12.12 3.96
N ALA A 257 24.41 -11.12 4.84
CA ALA A 257 25.64 -10.93 5.62
C ALA A 257 25.90 -12.11 6.58
N TYR A 258 24.85 -12.68 7.17
CA TYR A 258 24.95 -13.89 7.98
C TYR A 258 25.47 -15.08 7.16
N LEU A 259 24.89 -15.33 5.99
CA LEU A 259 25.36 -16.39 5.08
C LEU A 259 26.83 -16.21 4.71
N LYS A 260 27.24 -14.98 4.37
CA LYS A 260 28.65 -14.64 4.09
C LYS A 260 29.57 -14.94 5.27
N SER A 261 29.19 -14.52 6.48
CA SER A 261 29.98 -14.76 7.70
C SER A 261 30.13 -16.25 8.05
N LYS A 262 29.23 -17.09 7.54
CA LYS A 262 29.24 -18.54 7.70
C LYS A 262 29.75 -19.28 6.47
N ASN A 263 30.38 -18.56 5.53
CA ASN A 263 30.90 -19.09 4.26
C ASN A 263 29.87 -19.94 3.49
N TYR A 264 28.60 -19.54 3.53
CA TYR A 264 27.50 -20.22 2.84
C TYR A 264 27.41 -21.73 3.14
N THR A 265 27.78 -22.15 4.35
CA THR A 265 27.70 -23.55 4.78
C THR A 265 26.26 -24.09 4.75
N ALA A 266 26.10 -25.41 4.58
CA ALA A 266 24.79 -26.07 4.56
C ALA A 266 23.95 -25.71 5.80
N ASN A 267 24.56 -25.76 6.99
CA ASN A 267 23.88 -25.43 8.25
C ASN A 267 23.41 -23.96 8.30
N ALA A 268 24.15 -23.04 7.68
CA ALA A 268 23.74 -21.63 7.59
C ALA A 268 22.52 -21.49 6.67
N TRP A 269 22.50 -22.18 5.53
CA TRP A 269 21.34 -22.21 4.64
C TRP A 269 20.12 -22.87 5.29
N GLU A 270 20.29 -23.95 6.06
CA GLU A 270 19.21 -24.57 6.82
C GLU A 270 18.62 -23.64 7.88
N THR A 271 19.48 -22.85 8.53
CA THR A 271 19.06 -21.77 9.45
C THR A 271 18.22 -20.71 8.71
N ILE A 272 18.68 -20.27 7.53
CA ILE A 272 17.96 -19.29 6.70
C ILE A 272 16.63 -19.86 6.20
N ARG A 273 16.60 -21.11 5.73
CA ARG A 273 15.37 -21.81 5.31
C ARG A 273 14.32 -21.78 6.41
N THR A 274 14.73 -22.07 7.65
CA THR A 274 13.86 -21.98 8.82
C THR A 274 13.37 -20.55 9.06
N GLN A 275 14.23 -19.53 8.96
CA GLN A 275 13.78 -18.13 9.11
C GLN A 275 12.77 -17.74 8.03
N ILE A 276 13.00 -18.16 6.79
CA ILE A 276 12.13 -17.85 5.65
C ILE A 276 10.79 -18.57 5.80
N TRP A 277 10.78 -19.82 6.25
CA TRP A 277 9.55 -20.54 6.56
C TRP A 277 8.70 -19.82 7.62
N LYS A 278 9.31 -19.39 8.73
CA LYS A 278 8.63 -18.58 9.76
C LYS A 278 8.12 -17.25 9.21
N PHE A 279 8.91 -16.61 8.35
CA PHE A 279 8.57 -15.34 7.74
C PHE A 279 7.35 -15.49 6.81
N VAL A 280 7.30 -16.52 5.96
CA VAL A 280 6.15 -16.80 5.09
C VAL A 280 4.87 -17.08 5.89
N ILE A 281 4.96 -17.74 7.05
CA ILE A 281 3.80 -17.90 7.95
C ILE A 281 3.25 -16.55 8.41
N GLN A 282 4.12 -15.59 8.73
CA GLN A 282 3.67 -14.25 9.10
C GLN A 282 3.00 -13.52 7.92
N LEU A 283 3.48 -13.74 6.69
CA LEU A 283 2.84 -13.19 5.49
C LEU A 283 1.45 -13.81 5.25
N ASP A 284 1.28 -15.10 5.51
CA ASP A 284 -0.04 -15.77 5.43
C ASP A 284 -1.05 -15.16 6.40
N LEU A 285 -0.62 -14.85 7.62
CA LEU A 285 -1.46 -14.18 8.62
C LEU A 285 -1.84 -12.77 8.15
N LEU A 286 -0.89 -12.02 7.60
CA LEU A 286 -1.12 -10.68 7.06
C LEU A 286 -2.13 -10.70 5.89
N ALA A 287 -1.93 -11.61 4.94
CA ALA A 287 -2.83 -11.74 3.80
C ALA A 287 -4.23 -12.23 4.20
N ALA A 288 -4.34 -13.10 5.21
CA ALA A 288 -5.62 -13.54 5.75
C ALA A 288 -6.40 -12.39 6.42
N ALA A 289 -5.71 -11.46 7.06
CA ALA A 289 -6.33 -10.27 7.64
C ALA A 289 -6.90 -9.32 6.57
N ASN A 290 -6.27 -9.23 5.38
CA ASN A 290 -6.76 -8.41 4.25
C ASN A 290 -8.06 -8.91 3.61
N LYS A 291 -8.49 -10.15 3.85
CA LYS A 291 -9.76 -10.67 3.32
C LYS A 291 -10.99 -10.22 4.11
N ARG A 292 -10.84 -9.66 5.32
CA ARG A 292 -11.93 -9.49 6.29
C ARG A 292 -12.91 -8.33 6.01
N PHE A 293 -12.88 -7.72 4.83
CA PHE A 293 -13.79 -6.62 4.46
C PHE A 293 -14.90 -7.03 3.46
N THR A 294 -15.10 -8.33 3.21
CA THR A 294 -16.06 -8.81 2.19
C THR A 294 -17.13 -9.78 2.70
N GLU A 295 -17.46 -9.74 4.00
CA GLU A 295 -18.64 -10.42 4.56
C GLU A 295 -19.51 -9.44 5.37
#